data_AF-A0A952C157-F1
#
_entry.id   AF-A0A952C157-F1
#
_cell.length_a   1.000
_cell.length_b   1.000
_cell.length_c   1.000
_cell.angle_alpha   90.00
_cell.angle_beta   90.00
_cell.angle_gamma   90.00
#
_symmetry.space_group_name_H-M   'P 1'
#
loop_
_entity.id
_entity.type
_entity.pdbx_description
1 polymer ?
#
loop_
_entity_poly.entity_id
_entity_poly.type
_entity_poly.pdbx_seq_one_letter_code
_entity_poly.pdbx_strand_id
1 'polypeptide(L)' 'MQPMEKEIPTIQDSTANNYQIYLLRVWRNDSNEPWRVTVHRTGEKELQHFASLSEFYAAFWQRLSDSNHQEQLPV' A
#
# COMPACT_ATOMS: atom_id res chain seq x y z
N MET A 1 6.16 9.31 -53.57
CA MET A 1 6.69 9.44 -52.19
C MET A 1 5.57 9.07 -51.24
N GLN A 2 5.66 7.92 -50.56
CA GLN A 2 4.71 7.52 -49.51
C GLN A 2 5.27 7.97 -48.16
N PRO A 3 4.46 8.48 -47.22
CA PRO A 3 4.94 8.77 -45.88
C PRO A 3 5.09 7.45 -45.11
N MET A 4 6.29 7.19 -44.59
CA MET A 4 6.53 6.13 -43.61
C MET A 4 5.84 6.54 -42.30
N GLU A 5 4.72 5.90 -41.97
CA GLU A 5 4.23 5.84 -40.59
C GLU A 5 5.28 5.11 -39.76
N LYS A 6 6.11 5.87 -39.04
CA LYS A 6 6.96 5.31 -38.00
C LYS A 6 6.04 4.86 -36.87
N GLU A 7 5.79 3.56 -36.79
CA GLU A 7 5.22 2.95 -35.59
C GLU A 7 6.06 3.39 -34.39
N ILE A 8 5.43 4.16 -33.50
CA ILE A 8 6.05 4.57 -32.25
C ILE A 8 6.13 3.30 -31.41
N PRO A 9 7.34 2.85 -31.00
CA PRO A 9 7.44 1.67 -30.15
C PRO A 9 6.63 1.96 -28.88
N THR A 10 5.57 1.19 -28.67
CA THR A 10 4.83 1.19 -27.41
C THR A 10 5.80 0.68 -26.37
N ILE A 11 6.34 1.61 -25.57
CA ILE A 11 7.13 1.26 -24.40
C ILE A 11 6.18 0.52 -23.48
N GLN A 12 6.25 -0.81 -23.50
CA GLN A 12 5.58 -1.65 -22.52
C GLN A 12 6.27 -1.35 -21.18
N ASP A 13 5.61 -0.52 -20.38
CA ASP A 13 5.98 -0.25 -19.01
C ASP A 13 5.81 -1.55 -18.21
N SER A 14 6.88 -2.34 -18.18
CA SER A 14 6.97 -3.60 -17.44
C SER A 14 7.34 -3.36 -15.98
N THR A 15 7.29 -2.11 -15.50
CA THR A 15 7.41 -1.79 -14.08
C THR A 15 6.03 -1.54 -13.49
N ALA A 16 5.25 -2.61 -13.36
CA ALA A 16 4.14 -2.62 -12.41
C ALA A 16 4.74 -2.51 -11.01
N ASN A 17 5.12 -1.30 -10.61
CA ASN A 17 5.48 -1.02 -9.24
C ASN A 17 4.27 -1.39 -8.39
N ASN A 18 4.41 -2.39 -7.52
CA ASN A 18 3.39 -2.85 -6.58
C ASN A 18 3.18 -1.82 -5.47
N TYR A 19 2.82 -0.59 -5.83
CA TYR A 19 2.48 0.45 -4.89
C TYR A 19 1.11 0.15 -4.28
N GLN A 20 1.09 0.04 -2.96
CA GLN A 20 -0.14 -0.07 -2.20
C GLN A 20 -0.45 1.28 -1.56
N ILE A 21 -1.65 1.79 -1.81
CA ILE A 21 -2.11 3.06 -1.26
C ILE A 21 -2.93 2.78 -0.01
N TYR A 22 -2.62 3.51 1.06
CA TYR A 22 -3.31 3.44 2.34
C TYR A 22 -3.80 4.83 2.75
N LEU A 23 -5.05 4.91 3.19
CA LEU A 23 -5.59 6.07 3.90
C LEU A 23 -5.47 5.82 5.41
N LEU A 24 -4.77 6.71 6.10
CA LEU A 24 -4.53 6.65 7.53
C LEU A 24 -5.29 7.76 8.25
N ARG A 25 -6.08 7.42 9.25
CA ARG A 25 -6.67 8.37 10.20
C ARG A 25 -6.09 8.13 11.59
N VAL A 26 -5.44 9.15 12.15
CA VAL A 26 -4.93 9.14 13.52
C VAL A 26 -5.77 10.12 14.34
N TRP A 27 -6.35 9.66 15.44
CA TRP A 27 -7.32 10.45 16.21
C TRP A 27 -7.36 10.05 17.68
N ARG A 28 -7.89 10.92 18.53
CA ARG A 28 -8.20 10.66 19.95
C ARG A 28 -9.42 11.52 20.32
N ASN A 29 -10.25 11.06 21.26
CA ASN A 29 -11.42 11.85 21.68
C ASN A 29 -11.00 13.04 22.54
N ASP A 30 -10.07 12.80 23.48
CA ASP A 30 -9.57 13.79 24.43
C ASP A 30 -8.05 13.81 24.46
N SER A 31 -7.46 14.88 25.01
CA SER A 31 -6.01 15.02 25.11
C SER A 31 -5.34 13.96 25.98
N ASN A 32 -6.10 13.39 26.91
CA ASN A 32 -5.62 12.40 27.90
C ASN A 32 -5.87 10.95 27.46
N GLU A 33 -6.55 10.73 26.33
CA GLU A 33 -6.78 9.40 25.77
C GLU A 33 -5.63 8.95 24.85
N PRO A 34 -5.42 7.63 24.68
CA PRO A 34 -4.47 7.11 23.72
C PRO A 34 -4.88 7.46 22.28
N TRP A 35 -3.87 7.65 21.42
CA TRP A 35 -4.07 7.80 19.98
C TRP A 35 -4.53 6.50 19.35
N ARG A 36 -5.68 6.56 18.67
CA ARG A 36 -6.28 5.48 17.90
C ARG A 36 -5.93 5.65 16.43
N VAL A 37 -5.92 4.54 15.71
CA VAL A 37 -5.60 4.51 14.29
C VAL A 37 -6.71 3.78 13.52
N THR A 38 -7.07 4.29 12.36
CA THR A 38 -7.89 3.58 11.39
C THR A 38 -7.17 3.59 10.05
N VAL A 39 -7.02 2.42 9.46
CA VAL A 39 -6.35 2.21 8.18
C VAL A 39 -7.38 1.71 7.18
N HIS A 40 -7.37 2.30 6.00
CA HIS A 40 -8.08 1.78 4.84
C HIS A 40 -7.08 1.54 3.72
N ARG A 41 -7.06 0.33 3.17
CA ARG A 41 -6.27 0.02 1.98
C ARG A 41 -7.14 0.21 0.75
N THR A 42 -6.64 0.94 -0.24
CA THR A 42 -7.35 1.13 -1.51
C THR A 42 -7.61 -0.23 -2.17
N GLY A 43 -8.88 -0.52 -2.47
CA GLY A 43 -9.33 -1.79 -3.05
C GLY A 43 -9.88 -2.80 -2.04
N GLU A 44 -9.65 -2.63 -0.74
CA GLU A 44 -10.29 -3.42 0.30
C GLU A 44 -11.58 -2.74 0.77
N LYS A 45 -12.58 -3.54 1.16
CA LYS A 45 -13.85 -3.02 1.72
C LYS A 45 -13.77 -2.79 3.23
N GLU A 46 -12.80 -3.40 3.90
CA GLU A 46 -12.73 -3.42 5.35
C GLU A 46 -11.77 -2.35 5.89
N LEU A 47 -12.21 -1.70 6.98
CA LEU A 47 -11.39 -0.78 7.75
C LEU A 47 -10.71 -1.55 8.89
N GLN A 48 -9.41 -1.32 9.07
CA GLN A 48 -8.66 -1.88 10.18
C GLN A 48 -8.54 -0.82 11.28
N HIS A 49 -8.94 -1.16 12.50
CA HIS A 49 -8.92 -0.27 13.65
C HIS A 49 -7.91 -0.75 14.68
N PHE A 50 -7.15 0.19 15.24
CA PHE A 50 -6.15 -0.07 16.29
C PHE A 50 -6.40 0.86 17.47
N ALA A 51 -6.31 0.31 18.69
CA ALA A 51 -6.55 1.06 19.92
C ALA A 51 -5.35 1.94 20.31
N SER A 52 -4.17 1.65 19.74
CA SER A 52 -2.94 2.42 19.94
C SER A 52 -2.08 2.51 18.69
N LEU A 53 -1.17 3.49 18.66
CA LEU A 53 -0.11 3.58 17.64
C LEU A 53 0.83 2.37 17.68
N SER A 54 1.10 1.81 18.86
CA SER A 54 1.99 0.65 19.02
C SER A 54 1.40 -0.61 18.40
N GLU A 55 0.10 -0.85 18.60
CA GLU A 55 -0.62 -1.94 17.93
C GLU A 55 -0.59 -1.80 16.41
N PHE A 56 -0.87 -0.59 15.90
CA PHE A 56 -0.78 -0.30 14.47
C PHE A 56 0.63 -0.60 13.93
N TYR A 57 1.68 -0.12 14.60
CA TYR A 57 3.06 -0.30 14.16
C TYR A 57 3.45 -1.79 14.10
N ALA A 58 3.10 -2.57 15.13
CA ALA A 58 3.36 -4.01 15.16
C ALA A 58 2.68 -4.74 13.99
N ALA A 59 1.39 -4.45 13.75
CA ALA A 59 0.63 -5.07 12.66
C ALA A 59 1.14 -4.64 11.28
N PHE A 60 1.49 -3.37 11.11
CA PHE A 60 1.98 -2.84 9.83
C PHE A 60 3.35 -3.43 9.47
N TRP A 61 4.25 -3.58 10.44
CA TRP A 61 5.55 -4.21 10.19
C TRP A 61 5.45 -5.68 9.83
N GLN A 62 4.60 -6.44 10.51
CA GLN A 62 4.35 -7.84 10.13
C GLN A 62 3.90 -7.95 8.67
N ARG A 63 2.94 -7.12 8.24
CA ARG A 63 2.46 -7.11 6.86
C ARG A 63 3.56 -6.77 5.84
N LEU A 64 4.45 -5.82 6.16
CA LEU A 64 5.60 -5.50 5.30
C LEU A 64 6.59 -6.66 5.20
N SER A 65 6.88 -7.31 6.34
CA SER A 65 7.74 -8.49 6.37
C SER A 65 7.17 -9.65 5.56
N ASP A 66 5.86 -9.89 5.64
CA ASP A 66 5.18 -10.95 4.88
C ASP A 66 5.15 -10.65 3.38
N SER A 67 4.95 -9.38 3.01
CA SER A 67 4.93 -8.95 1.60
C SER A 67 6.29 -9.11 0.93
N ASN A 68 7.39 -8.82 1.65
CA ASN A 68 8.75 -9.05 1.16
C ASN A 68 9.08 -10.54 0.93
N HIS A 69 8.39 -11.47 1.60
CA HIS A 69 8.60 -12.90 1.40
C HIS A 69 7.86 -13.44 0.17
N GLN A 70 6.81 -12.77 -0.32
CA GLN A 70 6.05 -13.22 -1.50
C GLN A 70 6.70 -12.85 -2.83
N GLU A 71 7.69 -11.95 -2.85
CA GLU A 71 8.51 -11.68 -4.04
C GLU A 71 9.66 -12.69 -4.24
N GLN A 72 9.77 -13.71 -3.39
CA GLN A 72 10.75 -14.80 -3.55
C GLN A 72 10.06 -16.12 -3.97
N LEU A 73 9.87 -16.32 -5.27
CA LEU A 73 9.52 -17.62 -5.89
C LEU A 73 10.03 -17.66 -7.34
N PRO A 74 10.38 -18.83 -7.93
CA PRO A 74 11.13 -19.99 -7.46
C PRO A 74 12.50 -20.12 -8.20
N VAL A 75 13.37 -21.04 -7.77
CA VAL A 75 14.58 -21.45 -8.53
C VAL A 75 14.18 -22.34 -9.70
#